data_AF-W3WPA9-F1
#
_entry.id   AF-W3WPA9-F1
#
_cell.length_a   1.000
_cell.length_b   1.000
_cell.length_c   1.000
_cell.angle_alpha   90.00
_cell.angle_beta   90.00
_cell.angle_gamma   90.00
#
_symmetry.space_group_name_H-M   'P 1'
#
loop_
_entity.id
_entity.type
_entity.pdbx_description
1 polymer ?
#
loop_
_entity_poly.entity_id
_entity_poly.type
_entity_poly.pdbx_seq_one_letter_code
_entity_poly.pdbx_strand_id
1 'polypeptide(L)'
;MTKYARQLGFNIAGLLGFGYDLGLQTEKTNRSMLTMLDAGTAWSNMSLQYPSLPGFRAALILIKTFRKFHWPYLAIIEKMIRLRTGMAKGAKHDLYSVVANSFNDQSDSGIRDSKLWG
;
A
#
# COMPACT_ATOMS: atom_id res chain seq x y z
N MET A 1 -3.01 -4.02 -18.41
CA MET A 1 -4.18 -3.84 -17.53
C MET A 1 -4.87 -2.51 -17.87
N THR A 2 -6.20 -2.43 -17.89
CA THR A 2 -6.89 -1.17 -18.17
C THR A 2 -6.91 -0.26 -16.94
N LYS A 3 -6.99 1.07 -17.14
CA LYS A 3 -7.00 2.06 -16.07
C LYS A 3 -8.11 1.83 -15.04
N TYR A 4 -9.32 1.48 -15.50
CA TYR A 4 -10.49 1.26 -14.65
C TYR A 4 -10.39 -0.01 -13.82
N ALA A 5 -9.91 -1.11 -14.41
CA ALA A 5 -9.67 -2.36 -13.70
C ALA A 5 -8.61 -2.17 -12.59
N ARG A 6 -7.59 -1.36 -12.86
CA ARG A 6 -6.58 -0.99 -11.87
C ARG A 6 -7.16 -0.22 -10.70
N GLN A 7 -7.90 0.84 -10.97
CA GLN A 7 -8.53 1.65 -9.93
C GLN A 7 -9.49 0.82 -9.08
N LEU A 8 -10.26 -0.06 -9.72
CA LEU A 8 -11.17 -0.98 -9.03
C LEU A 8 -10.41 -1.94 -8.12
N GLY A 9 -9.34 -2.57 -8.63
CA GLY A 9 -8.53 -3.52 -7.86
C GLY A 9 -7.95 -2.89 -6.60
N PHE A 10 -7.44 -1.65 -6.70
CA PHE A 10 -6.94 -0.94 -5.52
C PHE A 10 -8.05 -0.53 -4.55
N ASN A 11 -9.21 -0.08 -5.05
CA ASN A 11 -10.37 0.19 -4.19
C ASN A 11 -10.80 -1.07 -3.41
N ILE A 12 -10.90 -2.21 -4.09
CA ILE A 12 -11.23 -3.50 -3.47
C ILE A 12 -10.17 -3.88 -2.43
N ALA A 13 -8.88 -3.70 -2.74
CA ALA A 13 -7.80 -3.99 -1.80
C ALA A 13 -7.87 -3.12 -0.53
N GLY A 14 -8.15 -1.83 -0.66
CA GLY A 14 -8.36 -0.94 0.49
C GLY A 14 -9.57 -1.34 1.35
N LEU A 15 -10.67 -1.72 0.69
CA LEU A 15 -11.89 -2.19 1.35
C LEU A 15 -11.67 -3.52 2.09
N LEU A 16 -11.05 -4.51 1.46
CA LEU A 16 -10.80 -5.82 2.08
C LEU A 16 -9.69 -5.75 3.14
N GLY A 17 -8.69 -4.90 2.96
CA GLY A 17 -7.55 -4.77 3.87
C GLY A 17 -7.89 -4.04 5.16
N PHE A 18 -8.47 -2.83 5.03
CA PHE A 18 -8.69 -1.89 6.13
C PHE A 18 -10.12 -1.36 6.20
N GLY A 19 -11.05 -1.91 5.41
CA GLY A 19 -12.41 -1.42 5.35
C GLY A 19 -12.52 0.01 4.78
N TYR A 20 -11.54 0.46 3.99
CA TYR A 20 -11.44 1.84 3.52
C TYR A 20 -11.63 1.94 2.02
N ASP A 21 -12.61 2.73 1.58
CA ASP A 21 -12.79 3.05 0.16
C ASP A 21 -11.81 4.15 -0.26
N LEU A 22 -10.89 3.81 -1.17
CA LEU A 22 -9.92 4.75 -1.72
C LEU A 22 -10.56 5.68 -2.78
N GLY A 23 -11.76 5.39 -3.29
CA GLY A 23 -12.48 6.26 -4.22
C GLY A 23 -11.73 6.52 -5.52
N LEU A 24 -10.82 5.64 -5.97
CA LEU A 24 -9.92 5.91 -7.09
C LEU A 24 -10.63 6.06 -8.44
N GLN A 25 -11.81 5.44 -8.57
CA GLN A 25 -12.66 5.56 -9.77
C GLN A 25 -13.44 6.88 -9.78
N THR A 26 -14.00 7.29 -8.64
CA THR A 26 -14.91 8.44 -8.51
C THR A 26 -14.17 9.75 -8.27
N GLU A 27 -13.17 9.75 -7.40
CA GLU A 27 -12.45 10.94 -6.98
C GLU A 27 -11.05 11.04 -7.61
N LYS A 28 -10.63 12.27 -7.90
CA LYS A 28 -9.26 12.54 -8.40
C LYS A 28 -8.23 12.61 -7.27
N THR A 29 -8.67 12.88 -6.05
CA THR A 29 -7.83 13.19 -4.87
C THR A 29 -6.81 12.09 -4.60
N ASN A 30 -7.23 10.83 -4.66
CA ASN A 30 -6.37 9.70 -4.30
C ASN A 30 -5.65 9.08 -5.52
N ARG A 31 -5.88 9.59 -6.75
CA ARG A 31 -5.27 9.01 -7.96
C ARG A 31 -3.76 9.19 -8.04
N SER A 32 -3.20 10.16 -7.31
CA SER A 32 -1.75 10.35 -7.16
C SER A 32 -1.05 9.13 -6.55
N MET A 33 -1.76 8.35 -5.73
CA MET A 33 -1.28 7.08 -5.17
C MET A 33 -0.86 6.10 -6.28
N LEU A 34 -1.60 6.05 -7.39
CA LEU A 34 -1.29 5.15 -8.50
C LEU A 34 0.04 5.51 -9.17
N THR A 35 0.33 6.80 -9.30
CA THR A 35 1.62 7.28 -9.83
C THR A 35 2.79 6.89 -8.94
N MET A 36 2.60 6.94 -7.61
CA MET A 36 3.62 6.50 -6.65
C MET A 36 3.85 4.98 -6.73
N LEU A 37 2.79 4.19 -6.89
CA LEU A 37 2.88 2.74 -7.06
C LEU A 37 3.54 2.35 -8.39
N ASP A 38 3.28 3.10 -9.47
CA ASP A 38 4.00 2.93 -10.74
C ASP A 38 5.49 3.21 -10.60
N ALA A 39 5.85 4.29 -9.91
CA ALA A 39 7.23 4.62 -9.60
C ALA A 39 7.91 3.50 -8.80
N GLY A 40 7.26 3.00 -7.74
CA GLY A 40 7.78 1.89 -6.94
C GLY A 40 7.95 0.59 -7.74
N THR A 41 6.99 0.28 -8.62
CA THR A 41 7.05 -0.89 -9.50
C THR A 41 8.20 -0.77 -10.51
N ALA A 42 8.35 0.41 -11.13
CA ALA A 42 9.44 0.68 -12.06
C ALA A 42 10.81 0.57 -11.37
N TRP A 43 10.95 1.14 -10.16
CA TRP A 43 12.17 1.02 -9.36
C TRP A 43 12.50 -0.44 -9.03
N SER A 44 11.50 -1.22 -8.60
CA SER A 44 11.67 -2.63 -8.24
C SER A 44 12.08 -3.46 -9.45
N ASN A 45 11.42 -3.28 -10.59
CA ASN A 45 11.76 -3.98 -11.84
C ASN A 45 13.17 -3.63 -12.32
N MET A 46 13.57 -2.35 -12.26
CA MET A 46 14.93 -1.93 -12.61
C MET A 46 15.97 -2.57 -11.71
N SER A 47 15.72 -2.59 -10.39
CA SER A 47 16.62 -3.18 -9.41
C SER A 47 16.77 -4.69 -9.60
N LEU A 48 15.69 -5.39 -9.96
CA LEU A 48 15.69 -6.82 -10.24
C LEU A 48 16.37 -7.17 -11.57
N GLN A 49 16.08 -6.44 -12.63
CA GLN A 49 16.61 -6.73 -13.97
C GLN A 49 18.07 -6.31 -14.14
N TYR A 50 18.50 -5.26 -13.44
CA TYR A 50 19.85 -4.73 -13.57
C TYR A 50 20.48 -4.45 -12.21
N PRO A 51 20.86 -5.51 -11.46
CA PRO A 51 21.46 -5.37 -10.14
C PRO A 51 22.78 -4.58 -10.13
N SER A 52 23.46 -4.50 -11.28
CA SER A 52 24.72 -3.77 -11.48
C SER A 52 24.55 -2.39 -12.13
N LEU A 53 23.33 -1.95 -12.45
CA LEU A 53 23.14 -0.62 -13.03
C LEU A 53 23.56 0.43 -12.00
N PRO A 54 24.38 1.43 -12.35
CA PRO A 54 24.61 2.56 -11.47
C PRO A 54 23.27 3.28 -11.34
N GLY A 55 22.55 3.03 -10.23
CA GLY A 55 21.17 3.43 -9.99
C GLY A 55 20.89 4.93 -10.14
N PHE A 56 21.91 5.74 -10.37
CA PHE A 56 21.88 7.19 -10.43
C PHE A 56 20.90 7.78 -11.47
N ARG A 57 20.90 7.31 -12.73
CA ARG A 57 20.03 7.91 -13.77
C ARG A 57 18.56 7.54 -13.61
N ALA A 58 18.28 6.28 -13.28
CA ALA A 58 16.92 5.81 -12.96
C ALA A 58 16.41 6.44 -11.66
N ALA A 59 17.27 6.51 -10.63
CA ALA A 59 16.95 7.17 -9.37
C ALA A 59 16.62 8.64 -9.57
N LEU A 60 17.34 9.38 -10.43
CA LEU A 60 17.05 10.81 -10.67
C LEU A 60 15.64 11.08 -11.18
N ILE A 61 15.12 10.22 -12.07
CA ILE A 61 13.74 10.34 -12.58
C ILE A 61 12.75 9.97 -11.47
N LEU A 62 13.01 8.89 -10.74
CA LEU A 62 12.16 8.41 -9.65
C LEU A 62 12.13 9.37 -8.45
N ILE A 63 13.25 10.02 -8.12
CA ILE A 63 13.38 11.00 -7.03
C ILE A 63 12.43 12.18 -7.24
N LYS A 64 12.25 12.67 -8.47
CA LYS A 64 11.30 13.75 -8.75
C LYS A 64 9.87 13.33 -8.44
N THR A 65 9.48 12.13 -8.86
CA THR A 65 8.15 11.56 -8.60
C THR A 65 7.95 11.31 -7.11
N PHE A 66 8.95 10.72 -6.45
CA PHE A 66 8.95 10.47 -5.02
C PHE A 66 8.77 11.78 -4.25
N ARG A 67 9.58 12.81 -4.51
CA ARG A 67 9.48 14.10 -3.82
C ARG A 67 8.10 14.77 -3.99
N LYS A 68 7.46 14.61 -5.15
CA LYS A 68 6.17 15.25 -5.45
C LYS A 68 4.97 14.50 -4.86
N PHE A 69 5.00 13.17 -4.87
CA PHE A 69 3.81 12.35 -4.56
C PHE A 69 3.93 11.53 -3.28
N HIS A 70 5.11 11.48 -2.66
CA HIS A 70 5.32 10.74 -1.42
C HIS A 70 4.49 11.26 -0.25
N TRP A 71 4.41 12.58 -0.04
CA TRP A 71 3.61 13.15 1.03
C TRP A 71 2.11 12.89 0.88
N PRO A 72 1.47 13.14 -0.28
CA PRO A 72 0.09 12.74 -0.50
C PRO A 72 -0.16 11.24 -0.32
N TYR A 73 0.77 10.41 -0.79
CA TYR A 73 0.70 8.96 -0.63
C TYR A 73 0.71 8.57 0.86
N LEU A 74 1.67 9.07 1.64
CA LEU A 74 1.76 8.80 3.07
C LEU A 74 0.53 9.30 3.81
N ALA A 75 0.01 10.49 3.48
CA ALA A 75 -1.19 11.02 4.11
C ALA A 75 -2.42 10.13 3.88
N ILE A 76 -2.56 9.53 2.69
CA ILE A 76 -3.66 8.58 2.40
C ILE A 76 -3.49 7.31 3.25
N ILE A 77 -2.29 6.74 3.29
CA ILE A 77 -1.99 5.54 4.07
C ILE A 77 -2.20 5.80 5.57
N GLU A 78 -1.68 6.91 6.09
CA GLU A 78 -1.82 7.32 7.48
C GLU A 78 -3.30 7.52 7.85
N LYS A 79 -4.07 8.20 6.99
CA LYS A 79 -5.52 8.37 7.19
C LYS A 79 -6.24 7.03 7.25
N MET A 80 -5.94 6.12 6.31
CA MET A 80 -6.53 4.78 6.26
C MET A 80 -6.24 4.00 7.54
N ILE A 81 -4.97 3.96 7.97
CA ILE A 81 -4.55 3.26 9.17
C ILE A 81 -5.19 3.87 10.41
N ARG A 82 -5.09 5.19 10.60
CA ARG A 82 -5.65 5.89 11.77
C ARG A 82 -7.15 5.69 11.91
N LEU A 83 -7.89 5.79 10.80
CA LEU A 83 -9.33 5.54 10.81
C LEU A 83 -9.63 4.12 11.27
N ARG A 84 -8.86 3.14 10.81
CA ARG A 84 -9.11 1.74 11.14
C ARG A 84 -8.70 1.39 12.57
N THR A 85 -7.56 1.90 13.04
CA THR A 85 -7.06 1.67 14.41
C THR A 85 -7.89 2.39 15.46
N GLY A 86 -8.55 3.50 15.10
CA GLY A 86 -9.48 4.21 15.98
C GLY A 86 -10.83 3.50 16.15
N MET A 87 -11.14 2.50 15.31
CA MET A 87 -12.35 1.69 15.43
C MET A 87 -12.09 0.45 16.29
N ALA A 88 -13.14 -0.06 16.95
CA ALA A 88 -13.06 -1.36 17.62
C ALA A 88 -12.62 -2.44 16.62
N LYS A 89 -11.83 -3.39 17.08
CA LYS A 89 -11.28 -4.45 16.23
C LYS A 89 -12.36 -5.20 15.44
N GLY A 90 -13.48 -5.52 16.08
CA GLY A 90 -14.62 -6.22 15.45
C GLY A 90 -15.59 -5.32 14.68
N ALA A 91 -15.34 -4.01 14.58
CA ALA A 91 -16.25 -3.08 13.91
C ALA A 91 -16.37 -3.31 12.39
N LYS A 92 -15.32 -3.85 11.77
CA LYS A 92 -15.30 -4.24 10.36
C LYS A 92 -14.65 -5.60 10.22
N HIS A 93 -15.24 -6.46 9.38
CA HIS A 93 -14.66 -7.74 9.00
C HIS A 93 -13.71 -7.53 7.80
N ASP A 94 -12.50 -7.09 8.11
CA ASP A 94 -11.42 -6.83 7.15
C ASP A 94 -10.15 -7.60 7.54
N LEU A 95 -9.14 -7.64 6.66
CA LEU A 95 -7.89 -8.32 6.94
C LEU A 95 -7.26 -7.83 8.25
N TYR A 96 -7.31 -6.53 8.53
CA TYR A 96 -6.85 -5.95 9.79
C TYR A 96 -7.52 -6.62 11.01
N SER A 97 -8.85 -6.83 10.99
CA SER A 97 -9.56 -7.51 12.07
C SER A 97 -9.05 -8.93 12.34
N VAL A 98 -8.61 -9.64 11.29
CA VAL A 98 -8.06 -10.99 11.41
C VAL A 98 -6.65 -10.93 11.99
N VAL A 99 -5.76 -10.15 11.37
CA VAL A 99 -4.34 -10.11 11.74
C VAL A 99 -4.06 -9.34 13.03
N ALA A 100 -4.91 -8.40 13.43
CA ALA A 100 -4.68 -7.59 14.64
C ALA A 100 -4.56 -8.43 15.93
N ASN A 101 -5.12 -9.66 15.97
CA ASN A 101 -4.94 -10.57 17.11
C ASN A 101 -3.56 -11.22 17.07
N SER A 102 -3.12 -11.63 15.88
CA SER A 102 -1.79 -12.24 15.70
C SER A 102 -0.64 -11.29 16.03
N PHE A 103 -0.85 -9.97 15.99
CA PHE A 103 0.15 -8.98 16.43
C PHE A 103 0.20 -8.78 17.95
N ASN A 104 -0.94 -8.86 18.64
CA ASN A 104 -1.01 -8.68 20.10
C ASN A 104 -0.51 -9.91 20.88
N ASP A 105 -0.64 -11.11 20.31
CA ASP A 105 -0.13 -12.35 20.92
C ASP A 105 1.40 -12.48 20.80
N GLN A 106 2.07 -11.50 20.19
CA GLN A 106 3.43 -11.60 19.70
C GLN A 106 4.37 -10.64 20.42
N SER A 107 4.35 -10.69 21.75
CA SER A 107 5.40 -10.08 22.57
C SER A 107 6.70 -10.90 22.61
N ASP A 108 6.85 -11.99 21.83
CA ASP A 108 8.05 -12.84 21.96
C ASP A 108 8.66 -13.49 20.69
N SER A 109 8.20 -13.19 19.48
CA SER A 109 8.99 -13.43 18.23
C SER A 109 8.15 -13.13 17.00
N GLY A 110 8.67 -12.26 16.14
CA GLY A 110 8.00 -11.73 14.95
C GLY A 110 7.32 -12.79 14.07
N ILE A 111 6.27 -12.35 13.39
CA ILE A 111 5.39 -13.13 12.53
C ILE A 111 6.21 -14.06 11.64
N ARG A 112 6.22 -15.35 11.96
CA ARG A 112 6.71 -16.39 11.05
C ARG A 112 5.61 -16.63 10.02
N ASP A 113 5.94 -16.38 8.76
CA ASP A 113 5.10 -16.56 7.56
C ASP A 113 4.36 -17.91 7.49
N SER A 114 4.81 -18.92 8.24
CA SER A 114 4.20 -20.25 8.28
C SER A 114 2.81 -20.31 8.93
N LYS A 115 2.39 -19.31 9.71
CA LYS A 115 1.07 -19.32 10.36
C LYS A 115 -0.05 -18.70 9.51
N LEU A 116 0.27 -18.00 8.42
CA LEU A 116 -0.73 -17.37 7.55
C LEU A 116 -1.31 -18.32 6.49
N TRP A 117 -0.66 -19.46 6.25
CA TRP A 117 -0.99 -20.42 5.18
C TRP A 117 -1.15 -21.87 5.66
N GLY A 118 -1.26 -22.09 6.98
CA GLY A 118 -1.43 -23.40 7.60
C GLY A 118 -2.87 -23.71 7.96
#